data_AF-A0A956SD53-F1
#
_entry.id   AF-A0A956SD53-F1
#
_cell.length_a   1.000
_cell.length_b   1.000
_cell.length_c   1.000
_cell.angle_alpha   90.00
_cell.angle_beta   90.00
_cell.angle_gamma   90.00
#
_symmetry.space_group_name_H-M   'P 1'
#
loop_
_entity.id
_entity.type
_entity.pdbx_description
1 polymer ?
#
loop_
_entity_poly.entity_id
_entity_poly.type
_entity_poly.pdbx_seq_one_letter_code
_entity_poly.pdbx_strand_id
1 'polypeptide(L)'
;MNGSTGLTSVGSIARVARILWIAFMISMVIHGVVPRFIPLEGEPMAGLDLVFWSAAGLLALGALGYRRWAFSDDALRRAVGMTPGSAPPTDAASRERRQLTLAQLALRHQIVILAILDGISVIGLVDAILTQDPSAAFAFAGVALALALTSYPRVTEVVERSKAWG
;
A
#
# COMPACT_ATOMS: atom_id res chain seq x y z
N MET A 1 -12.39 -26.92 -18.62
CA MET A 1 -11.52 -25.81 -19.06
C MET A 1 -11.53 -24.76 -17.96
N ASN A 2 -10.57 -24.85 -17.03
CA ASN A 2 -10.49 -23.93 -15.91
C ASN A 2 -9.78 -22.66 -16.37
N GLY A 3 -10.53 -21.57 -16.50
CA GLY A 3 -9.96 -20.25 -16.67
C GLY A 3 -9.23 -19.85 -15.39
N SER A 4 -7.98 -20.28 -15.22
CA SER A 4 -7.10 -19.63 -14.26
C SER A 4 -6.87 -18.22 -14.76
N THR A 5 -7.58 -17.25 -14.20
CA THR A 5 -7.28 -15.82 -14.27
C THR A 5 -5.99 -15.52 -13.50
N GLY A 6 -4.96 -16.32 -13.74
CA GLY A 6 -3.62 -16.09 -13.24
C GLY A 6 -3.16 -14.75 -13.75
N LEU A 7 -2.49 -14.00 -12.89
CA LEU A 7 -1.78 -12.79 -13.23
C LEU A 7 -0.59 -13.15 -14.15
N THR A 8 -0.89 -13.43 -15.41
CA THR A 8 0.04 -13.99 -16.41
C THR A 8 0.79 -12.93 -17.21
N SER A 9 0.46 -11.64 -17.05
CA SER A 9 1.15 -10.55 -17.72
C SER A 9 1.39 -9.38 -16.77
N VAL A 10 2.46 -8.63 -17.02
CA VAL A 10 2.75 -7.39 -16.28
C VAL A 10 1.58 -6.41 -16.37
N GLY A 11 0.92 -6.36 -17.53
CA GLY A 11 -0.25 -5.51 -17.76
C GLY A 11 -1.45 -5.88 -16.88
N SER A 12 -1.74 -7.17 -16.70
CA SER A 12 -2.82 -7.60 -15.80
C SER A 12 -2.50 -7.32 -14.33
N ILE A 13 -1.25 -7.53 -13.90
CA ILE A 13 -0.78 -7.20 -12.55
C ILE A 13 -0.91 -5.70 -12.26
N ALA A 14 -0.45 -4.85 -13.19
CA ALA A 14 -0.53 -3.40 -13.03
C ALA A 14 -1.98 -2.89 -12.98
N ARG A 15 -2.90 -3.56 -13.70
CA ARG A 15 -4.34 -3.26 -13.63
C ARG A 15 -4.91 -3.62 -12.26
N VAL A 16 -4.60 -4.82 -11.74
CA VAL A 16 -5.05 -5.23 -10.40
C VAL A 16 -4.50 -4.30 -9.32
N ALA A 17 -3.22 -3.93 -9.40
CA ALA A 17 -2.62 -2.97 -8.47
C ALA A 17 -3.37 -1.62 -8.46
N ARG A 18 -3.77 -1.13 -9.63
CA ARG A 18 -4.59 0.09 -9.76
C ARG A 18 -5.98 -0.06 -9.16
N ILE A 19 -6.67 -1.18 -9.44
CA ILE A 19 -8.01 -1.44 -8.88
C ILE A 19 -7.94 -1.46 -7.36
N LEU A 20 -6.97 -2.19 -6.79
CA LEU A 20 -6.78 -2.24 -5.34
C LEU A 20 -6.46 -0.86 -4.77
N TRP A 21 -5.55 -0.11 -5.39
CA TRP A 21 -5.23 1.24 -4.95
C TRP A 21 -6.47 2.15 -4.91
N ILE A 22 -7.31 2.14 -5.95
CA ILE A 22 -8.58 2.90 -5.97
C ILE A 22 -9.52 2.41 -4.86
N ALA A 23 -9.68 1.10 -4.69
CA ALA A 23 -10.56 0.54 -3.67
C ALA A 23 -10.16 0.96 -2.25
N PHE A 24 -8.86 0.94 -1.94
CA PHE A 24 -8.33 1.39 -0.66
C PHE A 24 -8.47 2.91 -0.46
N MET A 25 -8.28 3.71 -1.51
CA MET A 25 -8.55 5.16 -1.45
C MET A 25 -10.01 5.45 -1.09
N ILE A 26 -10.95 4.71 -1.70
CA ILE A 26 -12.38 4.82 -1.39
C ILE A 26 -12.65 4.38 0.06
N SER A 27 -12.06 3.26 0.50
CA SER A 27 -12.15 2.76 1.88
C SER A 27 -11.79 3.84 2.92
N MET A 28 -10.65 4.52 2.73
CA MET A 28 -10.20 5.58 3.63
C MET A 28 -11.18 6.76 3.69
N VAL A 29 -11.76 7.15 2.55
CA VAL A 29 -12.78 8.20 2.50
C VAL A 29 -14.03 7.76 3.28
N ILE A 30 -14.47 6.51 3.10
CA ILE A 30 -15.60 5.95 3.84
C ILE A 30 -15.31 5.99 5.35
N HIS A 31 -14.13 5.55 5.81
CA HIS A 31 -13.76 5.57 7.22
C HIS A 31 -13.78 6.98 7.83
N GLY A 32 -13.37 8.01 7.08
CA GLY A 32 -13.46 9.40 7.55
C GLY A 32 -14.89 9.91 7.63
N VAL A 33 -15.74 9.53 6.66
CA VAL A 33 -17.08 10.08 6.48
C VAL A 33 -18.13 9.40 7.37
N VAL A 34 -18.05 8.07 7.55
CA VAL A 34 -19.07 7.26 8.24
C VAL A 34 -19.40 7.76 9.66
N PRO A 35 -18.43 8.12 10.52
CA PRO A 35 -18.72 8.62 11.87
C PRO A 35 -19.62 9.85 11.93
N ARG A 36 -19.70 10.65 10.85
CA ARG A 36 -20.59 11.82 10.80
C ARG A 36 -22.06 11.47 10.65
N PHE A 37 -22.37 10.25 10.23
CA PHE A 37 -23.75 9.81 9.97
C PHE A 37 -24.27 8.83 11.01
N ILE A 38 -23.40 8.35 11.92
CA ILE A 38 -23.78 7.43 12.98
C ILE A 38 -23.94 8.24 14.28
N PRO A 39 -25.09 8.18 14.96
CA PRO A 39 -25.21 8.77 16.29
C PRO A 39 -24.27 8.04 17.24
N LEU A 40 -23.33 8.79 17.83
CA LEU A 40 -22.37 8.28 18.80
C LEU A 40 -22.98 8.53 20.19
N GLU A 41 -23.45 7.47 20.84
CA GLU A 41 -24.03 7.51 22.18
C GLU A 41 -23.11 6.77 23.17
N GLY A 42 -22.94 7.30 24.38
CA GLY A 42 -22.07 6.72 25.41
C GLY A 42 -21.27 7.77 26.19
N GLU A 43 -20.43 7.32 27.12
CA GLU A 43 -19.48 8.19 27.81
C GLU A 43 -18.15 8.23 27.04
N PRO A 44 -17.58 9.41 26.76
CA PRO A 44 -16.32 9.52 26.04
C PRO A 44 -15.16 8.96 26.88
N MET A 45 -14.32 8.13 26.27
CA MET A 45 -13.12 7.61 26.92
C MET A 45 -11.97 8.62 26.83
N ALA A 46 -11.85 9.45 27.86
CA ALA A 46 -10.79 10.46 27.92
C ALA A 46 -9.38 9.84 27.95
N GLY A 47 -8.43 10.49 27.25
CA GLY A 47 -7.00 10.18 27.33
C GLY A 47 -6.47 9.13 26.35
N LEU A 48 -7.29 8.66 25.41
CA LEU A 48 -6.85 7.70 24.38
C LEU A 48 -6.22 8.37 23.15
N ASP A 49 -6.44 9.67 22.93
CA ASP A 49 -5.97 10.41 21.76
C ASP A 49 -4.48 10.23 21.52
N LEU A 50 -3.65 10.39 22.57
CA LEU A 50 -2.20 10.27 22.45
C LEU A 50 -1.78 8.86 21.99
N VAL A 51 -2.49 7.82 22.44
CA VAL A 51 -2.21 6.42 22.05
C VAL A 51 -2.54 6.22 20.58
N PHE A 52 -3.71 6.67 20.12
CA PHE A 52 -4.12 6.53 18.72
C PHE A 52 -3.26 7.36 17.77
N TRP A 53 -2.96 8.62 18.11
CA TRP A 53 -2.05 9.46 17.34
C TRP A 53 -0.64 8.89 17.28
N SER A 54 -0.12 8.35 18.39
CA SER A 54 1.20 7.70 18.40
C SER A 54 1.22 6.43 17.55
N ALA A 55 0.17 5.59 17.64
CA ALA A 55 0.04 4.38 16.85
C ALA A 55 -0.03 4.70 15.35
N ALA A 56 -0.85 5.67 14.95
CA ALA A 56 -0.95 6.12 13.57
C ALA A 56 0.37 6.72 13.05
N GLY A 57 1.05 7.52 13.88
CA GLY A 57 2.37 8.07 13.55
C GLY A 57 3.41 6.98 13.31
N LEU A 58 3.47 5.97 14.18
CA LEU A 58 4.35 4.82 14.02
C LEU A 58 4.04 4.01 12.76
N LEU A 59 2.76 3.79 12.46
CA LEU A 59 2.34 3.12 11.23
C LEU A 59 2.69 3.94 9.98
N ALA A 60 2.50 5.26 10.00
CA ALA A 60 2.87 6.14 8.90
C ALA A 60 4.38 6.11 8.62
N LEU A 61 5.20 6.23 9.67
CA LEU A 61 6.65 6.10 9.57
C LEU A 61 7.06 4.72 9.09
N GLY A 62 6.43 3.66 9.63
CA GLY A 62 6.65 2.28 9.21
C GLY A 62 6.33 2.06 7.73
N ALA A 63 5.19 2.58 7.25
CA ALA A 63 4.79 2.51 5.85
C ALA A 63 5.78 3.23 4.93
N LEU A 64 6.22 4.44 5.30
CA LEU A 64 7.20 5.23 4.55
C LEU A 64 8.56 4.53 4.50
N GLY A 65 9.06 4.07 5.65
CA GLY A 65 10.33 3.34 5.76
C GLY A 65 10.31 2.03 4.99
N TYR A 66 9.26 1.23 5.16
CA TYR A 66 9.04 -0.01 4.43
C TYR A 66 9.01 0.23 2.92
N ARG A 67 8.27 1.25 2.48
CA ARG A 67 8.18 1.61 1.07
C ARG A 67 9.55 1.97 0.48
N ARG A 68 10.31 2.84 1.17
CA ARG A 68 11.64 3.25 0.71
C ARG A 68 12.58 2.05 0.57
N TRP A 69 12.52 1.13 1.53
CA TRP A 69 13.33 -0.08 1.50
C TRP A 69 12.87 -1.07 0.42
N ALA A 70 11.58 -1.41 0.38
CA ALA A 70 11.00 -2.45 -0.49
C ALA A 70 11.10 -2.12 -1.99
N PHE A 71 11.06 -0.83 -2.35
CA PHE A 71 11.17 -0.38 -3.74
C PHE A 71 12.56 0.14 -4.12
N SER A 72 13.56 -0.03 -3.24
CA SER A 72 14.96 0.25 -3.56
C SER A 72 15.50 -0.76 -4.58
N ASP A 73 16.36 -0.30 -5.47
CA ASP A 73 16.95 -1.14 -6.51
C ASP A 73 17.70 -2.34 -5.91
N ASP A 74 18.42 -2.14 -4.79
CA ASP A 74 19.15 -3.21 -4.11
C ASP A 74 18.23 -4.28 -3.48
N ALA A 75 17.08 -3.89 -2.92
CA ALA A 75 16.11 -4.85 -2.40
C ALA A 75 15.46 -5.65 -3.53
N LEU A 76 15.06 -4.97 -4.61
CA LEU A 76 14.43 -5.59 -5.76
C LEU A 76 15.39 -6.54 -6.49
N ARG A 77 16.66 -6.15 -6.69
CA ARG A 77 17.71 -7.01 -7.28
C ARG A 77 17.96 -8.26 -6.45
N ARG A 78 18.11 -8.12 -5.13
CA ARG A 78 18.27 -9.27 -4.22
C ARG A 78 17.08 -10.21 -4.28
N ALA A 79 15.85 -9.68 -4.37
CA ALA A 79 14.63 -10.50 -4.40
C ALA A 79 14.49 -11.32 -5.69
N VAL A 80 15.09 -10.88 -6.81
CA VAL A 80 15.16 -11.66 -8.05
C VAL A 80 16.49 -12.39 -8.24
N GLY A 81 17.31 -12.50 -7.18
CA GLY A 81 18.56 -13.25 -7.21
C GLY A 81 19.65 -12.63 -8.08
N MET A 82 19.60 -11.31 -8.31
CA MET A 82 20.63 -10.61 -9.08
C MET A 82 21.69 -10.01 -8.19
N THR A 83 22.93 -10.42 -8.44
CA THR A 83 24.12 -9.77 -7.93
C THR A 83 24.44 -8.53 -8.77
N PRO A 84 24.82 -7.40 -8.15
CA PRO A 84 25.30 -6.24 -8.89
C PRO A 84 26.44 -6.64 -9.85
N GLY A 85 26.29 -6.32 -11.15
CA GLY A 85 27.28 -6.63 -12.18
C GLY A 85 27.10 -7.98 -12.90
N SER A 86 26.05 -8.76 -12.60
CA SER A 86 25.69 -9.94 -13.42
C SER A 86 25.25 -9.51 -14.82
N ALA A 87 25.63 -10.28 -15.85
CA ALA A 87 25.18 -10.02 -17.22
C ALA A 87 23.66 -10.28 -17.38
N PRO A 88 22.99 -9.55 -18.30
CA PRO A 88 21.55 -9.70 -18.50
C PRO A 88 21.18 -11.09 -18.96
N PRO A 89 20.00 -11.61 -18.57
CA PRO A 89 19.48 -12.82 -19.18
C PRO A 89 19.30 -12.60 -20.69
N THR A 90 20.00 -13.42 -21.47
CA THR A 90 20.06 -13.32 -22.93
C THR A 90 18.82 -13.89 -23.60
N ASP A 91 18.17 -14.87 -22.97
CA ASP A 91 16.97 -15.54 -23.47
C ASP A 91 15.68 -14.76 -23.15
N ALA A 92 14.76 -14.74 -24.11
CA ALA A 92 13.50 -13.99 -23.99
C ALA A 92 12.61 -14.53 -22.86
N ALA A 93 12.60 -15.85 -22.66
CA ALA A 93 11.77 -16.51 -21.64
C ALA A 93 12.19 -16.14 -20.20
N SER A 94 13.50 -16.12 -19.90
CA SER A 94 13.98 -15.70 -18.57
C SER A 94 13.79 -14.21 -18.32
N ARG A 95 13.90 -13.36 -19.37
CA ARG A 95 13.54 -11.94 -19.25
C ARG A 95 12.07 -11.74 -18.88
N GLU A 96 11.17 -12.44 -19.57
CA GLU A 96 9.73 -12.37 -19.29
C GLU A 96 9.41 -12.86 -17.87
N ARG A 97 9.97 -14.01 -17.47
CA ARG A 97 9.79 -14.56 -16.12
C ARG A 97 10.27 -13.60 -15.04
N ARG A 98 11.43 -12.97 -15.23
CA ARG A 98 11.97 -11.94 -14.32
C ARG A 98 11.02 -10.75 -14.20
N GLN A 99 10.51 -10.23 -15.31
CA GLN A 99 9.59 -9.09 -15.31
C GLN A 99 8.28 -9.43 -14.58
N LEU A 100 7.76 -10.64 -14.78
CA LEU A 100 6.59 -11.13 -14.06
C LEU A 100 6.85 -11.24 -12.55
N THR A 101 7.99 -11.80 -12.14
CA THR A 101 8.37 -11.89 -10.73
C THR A 101 8.48 -10.52 -10.08
N LEU A 102 9.12 -9.55 -10.74
CA LEU A 102 9.21 -8.17 -10.24
C LEU A 102 7.84 -7.51 -10.13
N ALA A 103 6.96 -7.72 -11.12
CA ALA A 103 5.62 -7.18 -11.09
C ALA A 103 4.80 -7.76 -9.92
N GLN A 104 4.88 -9.07 -9.69
CA GLN A 104 4.23 -9.75 -8.56
C GLN A 104 4.77 -9.26 -7.22
N LEU A 105 6.08 -9.07 -7.11
CA LEU A 105 6.71 -8.54 -5.90
C LEU A 105 6.27 -7.09 -5.63
N ALA A 106 6.26 -6.23 -6.66
CA ALA A 106 5.77 -4.86 -6.57
C ALA A 106 4.30 -4.81 -6.14
N LEU A 107 3.44 -5.68 -6.70
CA LEU A 107 2.05 -5.80 -6.28
C LEU A 107 1.93 -6.20 -4.80
N ARG A 108 2.72 -7.18 -4.35
CA ARG A 108 2.73 -7.61 -2.94
C ARG A 108 3.11 -6.48 -2.00
N HIS A 109 4.19 -5.76 -2.30
CA HIS A 109 4.62 -4.61 -1.48
C HIS A 109 3.58 -3.49 -1.46
N GLN A 110 2.92 -3.24 -2.60
CA GLN A 110 1.83 -2.27 -2.68
C GLN A 110 0.66 -2.67 -1.76
N ILE A 111 0.25 -3.95 -1.76
CA ILE A 111 -0.82 -4.44 -0.89
C ILE A 111 -0.47 -4.22 0.58
N VAL A 112 0.76 -4.52 0.99
CA VAL A 112 1.21 -4.30 2.38
C VAL A 112 1.12 -2.83 2.77
N ILE A 113 1.60 -1.92 1.91
CA ILE A 113 1.53 -0.48 2.19
C ILE A 113 0.07 -0.03 2.30
N LEU A 114 -0.79 -0.42 1.35
CA LEU A 114 -2.20 -0.06 1.37
C LEU A 114 -2.92 -0.57 2.61
N ALA A 115 -2.63 -1.79 3.06
CA ALA A 115 -3.19 -2.36 4.28
C ALA A 115 -2.75 -1.58 5.54
N ILE A 116 -1.50 -1.12 5.61
CA ILE A 116 -1.02 -0.29 6.72
C ILE A 116 -1.75 1.07 6.72
N LEU A 117 -1.91 1.70 5.55
CA LEU A 117 -2.60 2.98 5.43
C LEU A 117 -4.10 2.86 5.76
N ASP A 118 -4.74 1.77 5.34
CA ASP A 118 -6.12 1.47 5.71
C ASP A 118 -6.25 1.32 7.23
N GLY A 119 -5.30 0.61 7.86
CA GLY A 119 -5.21 0.52 9.32
C GLY A 119 -5.13 1.88 10.03
N ILE A 120 -4.40 2.86 9.47
CA ILE A 120 -4.38 4.23 10.00
C ILE A 120 -5.78 4.86 9.95
N SER A 121 -6.49 4.71 8.83
CA SER A 121 -7.86 5.24 8.70
C SER A 121 -8.85 4.54 9.65
N VAL A 122 -8.70 3.23 9.88
CA VAL A 122 -9.49 2.46 10.84
C VAL A 122 -9.19 2.90 12.27
N ILE A 123 -7.94 3.18 12.61
CA ILE A 123 -7.57 3.76 13.92
C ILE A 123 -8.33 5.06 14.17
N GLY A 124 -8.38 5.96 13.18
CA GLY A 124 -9.14 7.20 13.31
C GLY A 124 -10.65 7.01 13.42
N LEU A 125 -11.20 6.00 12.73
CA LEU A 125 -12.59 5.60 12.89
C LEU A 125 -12.87 5.13 14.33
N VAL A 126 -12.00 4.28 14.88
CA VAL A 126 -12.12 3.79 16.26
C VAL A 126 -11.97 4.94 17.26
N ASP A 127 -10.99 5.82 17.06
CA ASP A 127 -10.77 7.00 17.88
C ASP A 127 -12.01 7.90 17.90
N ALA A 128 -12.59 8.20 16.74
CA ALA A 128 -13.81 8.99 16.64
C ALA A 128 -15.01 8.36 17.36
N ILE A 129 -15.14 7.03 17.34
CA ILE A 129 -16.22 6.34 18.06
C ILE A 129 -16.01 6.44 19.58
N LEU A 130 -14.78 6.22 20.06
CA LEU A 130 -14.47 6.18 21.50
C LEU A 130 -14.45 7.57 22.15
N THR A 131 -14.02 8.58 21.41
CA THR A 131 -13.99 9.98 21.87
C THR A 131 -15.27 10.75 21.56
N GLN A 132 -16.15 10.15 20.75
CA GLN A 132 -17.36 10.77 20.21
C GLN A 132 -17.09 12.02 19.38
N ASP A 133 -15.86 12.18 18.86
CA ASP A 133 -15.49 13.27 17.97
C ASP A 133 -15.34 12.76 16.52
N PRO A 134 -16.33 12.98 15.64
CA PRO A 134 -16.23 12.58 14.25
C PRO A 134 -15.16 13.37 13.46
N SER A 135 -14.63 14.47 14.02
CA SER A 135 -13.54 15.23 13.39
C SER A 135 -12.21 14.48 13.43
N ALA A 136 -11.99 13.64 14.44
CA ALA A 136 -10.79 12.82 14.59
C ALA A 136 -10.61 11.88 13.39
N ALA A 137 -11.67 11.16 12.98
CA ALA A 137 -11.64 10.23 11.86
C ALA A 137 -11.17 10.88 10.54
N PHE A 138 -11.55 12.15 10.30
CA PHE A 138 -11.10 12.90 9.13
C PHE A 138 -9.60 13.18 9.12
N ALA A 139 -9.01 13.44 10.28
CA ALA A 139 -7.59 13.74 10.36
C ALA A 139 -6.74 12.51 10.00
N PHE A 140 -7.07 11.34 10.56
CA PHE A 140 -6.39 10.08 10.23
C PHE A 140 -6.67 9.64 8.79
N ALA A 141 -7.92 9.72 8.32
CA ALA A 141 -8.28 9.41 6.94
C ALA A 141 -7.54 10.34 5.96
N GLY A 142 -7.41 11.63 6.27
CA GLY A 142 -6.67 12.60 5.47
C GLY A 142 -5.18 12.26 5.37
N VAL A 143 -4.53 11.88 6.48
CA VAL A 143 -3.14 11.43 6.49
C VAL A 143 -2.97 10.14 5.69
N ALA A 144 -3.84 9.15 5.90
CA ALA A 144 -3.81 7.90 5.16
C ALA A 144 -3.98 8.14 3.65
N LEU A 145 -4.92 9.00 3.26
CA LEU A 145 -5.18 9.37 1.87
C LEU A 145 -4.00 10.10 1.24
N ALA A 146 -3.41 11.07 1.95
CA ALA A 146 -2.24 11.80 1.48
C ALA A 146 -1.06 10.85 1.22
N LEU A 147 -0.81 9.92 2.14
CA LEU A 147 0.22 8.89 1.97
C LEU A 147 -0.14 7.93 0.82
N ALA A 148 -1.40 7.54 0.71
CA ALA A 148 -1.88 6.64 -0.34
C ALA A 148 -1.73 7.26 -1.74
N LEU A 149 -2.01 8.56 -1.89
CA LEU A 149 -1.78 9.33 -3.12
C LEU A 149 -0.31 9.32 -3.53
N THR A 150 0.60 9.50 -2.57
CA THR A 150 2.03 9.41 -2.89
C THR A 150 2.42 7.99 -3.29
N SER A 151 1.68 6.97 -2.87
CA SER A 151 1.94 5.54 -3.09
C SER A 151 1.33 4.97 -4.36
N TYR A 152 1.12 5.79 -5.39
CA TYR A 152 0.60 5.35 -6.69
C TYR A 152 1.27 4.04 -7.16
N PRO A 153 0.50 3.06 -7.66
CA PRO A 153 1.02 1.74 -8.02
C PRO A 153 2.15 1.84 -9.06
N ARG A 154 3.37 1.53 -8.62
CA ARG A 154 4.60 1.64 -9.43
C ARG A 154 4.96 0.36 -10.19
N VAL A 155 4.02 -0.56 -10.39
CA VAL A 155 4.32 -1.89 -10.96
C VAL A 155 5.00 -1.78 -12.33
N THR A 156 4.49 -0.93 -13.23
CA THR A 156 5.09 -0.72 -14.55
C THR A 156 6.44 -0.01 -14.47
N GLU A 157 6.55 1.00 -13.62
CA GLU A 157 7.80 1.73 -13.37
C GLU A 157 8.91 0.81 -12.81
N VAL A 158 8.57 -0.08 -11.88
CA VAL A 158 9.52 -1.08 -11.35
C VAL A 158 10.03 -1.99 -12.46
N VAL A 159 9.14 -2.48 -13.33
CA VAL A 159 9.51 -3.33 -14.46
C VAL A 159 10.34 -2.56 -15.47
N GLU A 160 10.00 -1.32 -15.79
CA GLU A 160 10.75 -0.46 -16.70
C GLU A 160 12.16 -0.15 -16.18
N ARG A 161 12.28 0.23 -14.90
CA ARG A 161 13.59 0.44 -14.25
C ARG A 161 14.45 -0.80 -14.29
N SER A 162 13.85 -1.98 -14.15
CA SER A 162 14.59 -3.25 -14.20
C SER A 162 15.21 -3.57 -15.57
N LYS A 163 14.66 -3.01 -16.66
CA LYS A 163 15.25 -3.16 -18.01
C LYS A 163 16.61 -2.47 -18.11
N ALA A 164 16.85 -1.44 -17.29
CA ALA A 164 18.12 -0.73 -17.23
C ALA A 164 19.17 -1.46 -16.38
N TRP A 165 18.80 -2.51 -15.65
CA TRP A 165 19.74 -3.24 -14.77
C TRP A 165 20.65 -4.22 -15.50
N GLY A 166 20.50 -4.36 -16.82
CA GLY A 166 21.18 -5.42 -17.59
C GLY A 166 20.89 -6.77 -16.96
#